data_AF-A0A1H7MQM4-F1
#
_entry.id   AF-A0A1H7MQM4-F1
#
_cell.length_a   1.000
_cell.length_b   1.000
_cell.length_c   1.000
_cell.angle_alpha   90.00
_cell.angle_beta   90.00
_cell.angle_gamma   90.00
#
_symmetry.space_group_name_H-M   'P 1'
#
loop_
_entity.id
_entity.type
_entity.pdbx_description
1 polymer ?
#
loop_
_entity_poly.entity_id
_entity_poly.type
_entity_poly.pdbx_seq_one_letter_code
_entity_poly.pdbx_strand_id
1 'polypeptide(L)' 'MNVVPPDPSPVRGWHGRLPDDPRDGPVLICSGPSLARDRVAATDVRDLLLRLGGLTG' A
#
# COMPACT_ATOMS: atom_id res chain seq x y z
N MET A 1 -30.28 3.52 19.87
CA MET A 1 -29.52 2.41 19.26
C MET A 1 -28.48 2.99 18.32
N ASN A 2 -27.22 2.58 18.42
CA ASN A 2 -26.14 3.04 17.56
C ASN A 2 -25.72 1.87 16.65
N VAL A 3 -26.45 1.69 15.55
CA VAL A 3 -26.23 0.61 14.57
C VAL A 3 -26.00 1.22 13.20
N VAL A 4 -25.21 0.53 12.37
CA VAL A 4 -24.99 0.94 10.98
C VAL A 4 -26.33 0.89 10.24
N PRO A 5 -26.75 1.97 9.54
CA PRO A 5 -27.98 1.97 8.76
C PRO A 5 -27.95 0.95 7.62
N PRO A 6 -29.08 0.32 7.27
CA PRO A 6 -29.15 -0.60 6.14
C PRO A 6 -29.01 0.10 4.77
N ASP A 7 -29.16 1.43 4.72
CA ASP A 7 -28.91 2.22 3.52
C ASP A 7 -27.40 2.44 3.32
N PRO A 8 -26.80 1.92 2.22
CA PRO A 8 -25.39 2.10 1.94
C PRO A 8 -25.04 3.44 1.27
N SER A 9 -26.02 4.32 1.01
CA SER A 9 -25.81 5.62 0.35
C SER A 9 -24.71 6.51 0.97
N PRO A 10 -24.41 6.45 2.28
CA PRO A 10 -23.30 7.21 2.86
C PRO A 10 -21.90 6.68 2.50
N VAL A 11 -21.78 5.48 1.91
CA VAL A 11 -20.49 4.89 1.52
C VAL A 11 -19.99 5.55 0.24
N ARG A 12 -18.89 6.31 0.36
CA ARG A 12 -18.27 7.06 -0.75
C ARG A 12 -16.94 6.47 -1.22
N GLY A 13 -16.48 5.39 -0.62
CA GLY A 13 -15.17 4.79 -0.92
C GLY A 13 -15.23 3.27 -0.88
N TRP A 14 -14.44 2.67 -1.76
CA TRP A 14 -14.30 1.22 -1.91
C TRP A 14 -12.82 0.90 -2.16
N HIS A 15 -12.37 -0.26 -1.72
CA HIS A 15 -10.99 -0.72 -1.87
C HIS A 15 -10.94 -2.16 -2.39
N GLY A 16 -9.77 -2.61 -2.83
CA GLY A 16 -9.52 -4.00 -3.22
C GLY A 16 -9.38 -4.22 -4.74
N ARG A 17 -9.92 -3.31 -5.56
CA ARG A 17 -9.56 -3.24 -6.99
C ARG A 17 -8.24 -2.50 -7.13
N LEU A 18 -7.35 -3.01 -7.98
CA LEU A 18 -6.17 -2.25 -8.39
C LEU A 18 -6.60 -1.00 -9.17
N PRO A 19 -5.88 0.13 -9.04
CA PRO A 19 -6.14 1.31 -9.85
C PRO A 19 -5.84 1.01 -11.33
N ASP A 20 -6.55 1.66 -12.23
CA ASP A 20 -6.32 1.53 -13.69
C ASP A 20 -5.00 2.23 -14.09
N ASP A 21 -4.62 3.30 -13.39
CA ASP A 21 -3.33 3.98 -13.54
C ASP A 21 -2.43 3.68 -12.33
N PRO A 22 -1.19 3.19 -12.52
CA PRO A 22 -0.27 2.94 -11.41
C PRO A 22 0.10 4.18 -10.59
N ARG A 23 -0.08 5.40 -11.14
CA ARG A 23 0.14 6.66 -10.42
C ARG A 23 -0.91 6.95 -9.34
N ASP A 24 -2.08 6.31 -9.44
CA ASP A 24 -3.13 6.37 -8.43
C ASP A 24 -2.98 5.23 -7.39
N GLY A 25 -1.88 4.49 -7.45
CA GLY A 25 -1.54 3.41 -6.53
C GLY A 25 -0.89 3.87 -5.23
N PRO A 26 -0.69 2.93 -4.29
CA PRO A 26 -0.01 3.23 -3.03
C PRO A 26 1.46 3.63 -3.27
N VAL A 27 1.97 4.52 -2.42
CA VAL A 27 3.36 4.97 -2.44
C VAL A 27 4.18 4.32 -1.32
N LEU A 28 5.46 4.07 -1.60
CA LEU A 28 6.45 3.66 -0.60
C LEU A 28 7.44 4.81 -0.42
N ILE A 29 7.56 5.31 0.82
CA ILE A 29 8.47 6.41 1.17
C ILE A 29 9.49 5.87 2.16
N CYS A 30 10.77 6.12 1.89
CA CYS A 30 11.88 5.71 2.75
C CYS A 30 12.87 6.87 2.87
N SER A 31 13.35 7.15 4.09
CA SER A 31 14.31 8.22 4.35
C SER A 31 15.73 7.90 3.87
N GLY A 32 16.06 6.61 3.73
CA GLY A 32 17.38 6.14 3.32
C GLY A 32 17.45 5.87 1.81
N PRO A 33 18.50 6.32 1.10
CA PRO A 33 18.59 6.15 -0.35
C PRO A 33 19.10 4.77 -0.78
N SER A 34 19.60 3.94 0.14
CA SER A 34 20.38 2.73 -0.15
C SER A 34 19.65 1.67 -0.99
N LEU A 35 18.32 1.62 -0.94
CA LEU A 35 17.48 0.68 -1.70
C LEU A 35 16.43 1.39 -2.56
N ALA A 36 16.64 2.68 -2.85
CA ALA A 36 15.75 3.51 -3.65
C ALA A 36 15.54 2.92 -5.06
N ARG A 37 14.31 3.02 -5.55
CA ARG A 37 13.89 2.54 -6.87
C ARG A 37 12.61 3.24 -7.33
N ASP A 38 12.41 3.32 -8.64
CA ASP A 38 11.24 3.99 -9.22
C ASP A 38 9.93 3.22 -9.00
N ARG A 39 10.00 1.89 -8.85
CA ARG A 39 8.83 1.02 -8.66
C ARG A 39 9.14 -0.14 -7.72
N VAL A 40 8.15 -0.52 -6.91
CA VAL A 40 8.18 -1.68 -6.01
C VAL A 40 6.93 -2.50 -6.31
N ALA A 41 7.08 -3.77 -6.69
CA ALA A 41 5.93 -4.65 -6.75
C ALA A 41 5.42 -4.91 -5.32
N ALA A 42 4.10 -4.96 -5.13
CA ALA A 42 3.51 -5.14 -3.81
C ALA A 42 4.00 -6.42 -3.12
N THR A 43 4.27 -7.48 -3.89
CA THR A 43 4.82 -8.76 -3.43
C THR A 43 6.23 -8.65 -2.85
N ASP A 44 7.01 -7.65 -3.29
CA ASP A 44 8.43 -7.52 -2.93
C ASP A 44 8.62 -6.72 -1.65
N VAL A 45 7.55 -6.11 -1.11
CA VAL A 45 7.62 -5.23 0.07
C VAL A 45 8.20 -5.96 1.27
N ARG A 46 7.83 -7.24 1.49
CA ARG A 46 8.39 -8.06 2.57
C ARG A 46 9.91 -8.12 2.49
N ASP A 47 10.43 -8.53 1.34
CA ASP A 47 11.86 -8.77 1.18
C ASP A 47 12.65 -7.45 1.20
N LEU A 48 12.06 -6.36 0.70
CA LEU A 48 12.59 -5.01 0.84
C LEU A 48 12.73 -4.61 2.33
N LEU A 49 11.70 -4.83 3.14
CA LEU A 49 11.73 -4.50 4.57
C LEU A 49 12.78 -5.33 5.33
N LEU A 50 12.91 -6.62 5.02
CA LEU A 50 13.93 -7.47 5.63
C LEU A 50 15.35 -6.99 5.28
N ARG A 51 15.59 -6.58 4.03
CA ARG A 51 16.87 -6.01 3.60
C ARG A 51 17.16 -4.67 4.30
N LEU A 52 16.18 -3.77 4.39
CA LEU A 52 16.31 -2.50 5.10
C LEU A 52 16.64 -2.69 6.58
N GLY A 53 16.09 -3.74 7.21
CA GLY A 53 16.38 -4.10 8.59
C GLY A 53 17.71 -4.84 8.79
N GLY A 54 18.46 -5.16 7.73
CA GLY A 54 19.68 -5.98 7.83
C GLY A 54 19.40 -7.44 8.22
N LEU A 55 18.19 -7.93 7.95
CA LEU A 55 17.71 -9.27 8.37
C LEU A 55 17.82 -10.31 7.24
N THR A 56 18.34 -9.93 6.09
CA THR A 56 18.66 -10.86 4.99
C THR A 56 20.16 -11.09 4.96
N GLY A 57 20.57 -12.28 5.41
CA GLY A 57 21.87 -12.89 5.12
C GLY A 57 21.73 -13.94 4.03
#